data_AF-A0A815DUF5-F1
#
_entry.id   AF-A0A815DUF5-F1
#
_cell.length_a   1.000
_cell.length_b   1.000
_cell.length_c   1.000
_cell.angle_alpha   90.00
_cell.angle_beta   90.00
_cell.angle_gamma   90.00
#
_symmetry.space_group_name_H-M   'P 1'
#
loop_
_entity.id
_entity.type
_entity.pdbx_description
1 polymer ?
#
loop_
_entity_poly.entity_id
_entity_poly.type
_entity_poly.pdbx_seq_one_letter_code
_entity_poly.pdbx_strand_id
1 'polypeptide(L)'
;MILDHHQFTYRLFHSIQTNATIYDIKNLLRKISQINLNSIKYDGQTLIHCCCLYNRLDLLQLFVEYGDCDILQNNDDGWLPIHIAIYLGYMDIVYYLLR
;
A
#
# COMPACT_ATOMS: atom_id res chain seq x y z
N MET A 1 22.45 7.32 7.47
CA MET A 1 21.71 6.62 8.55
C MET A 1 20.73 5.69 7.86
N ILE A 2 21.01 4.39 7.88
CA ILE A 2 20.16 3.36 7.26
C ILE A 2 18.89 3.30 8.13
N LEU A 3 17.71 3.47 7.52
CA LEU A 3 16.46 3.27 8.25
C LEU A 3 16.40 1.79 8.65
N ASP A 4 16.17 1.51 9.93
CA ASP A 4 15.86 0.13 10.32
C ASP A 4 14.54 -0.31 9.66
N HIS A 5 14.36 -1.62 9.52
CA HIS A 5 13.22 -2.21 8.80
C HIS A 5 11.87 -1.74 9.38
N HIS A 6 11.80 -1.58 10.71
CA HIS A 6 10.59 -1.13 11.40
C HIS A 6 10.25 0.33 11.08
N GLN A 7 11.25 1.22 11.11
CA GLN A 7 11.10 2.63 10.79
C GLN A 7 10.76 2.86 9.32
N PHE A 8 11.26 2.02 8.40
CA PHE A 8 10.86 2.06 7.01
C PHE A 8 9.39 1.68 6.83
N THR A 9 8.97 0.53 7.37
CA THR A 9 7.59 0.06 7.29
C THR A 9 6.65 1.14 7.83
N TYR A 10 6.89 1.63 9.05
CA TYR A 10 6.09 2.71 9.62
C TYR A 10 5.98 3.93 8.69
N ARG A 11 7.10 4.42 8.15
CA ARG A 11 7.12 5.60 7.28
C ARG A 11 6.37 5.37 5.97
N LEU A 12 6.50 4.18 5.38
CA LEU A 12 5.83 3.86 4.13
C LEU A 12 4.31 3.83 4.33
N PHE A 13 3.84 3.16 5.38
CA PHE A 13 2.42 3.12 5.73
C PHE A 13 1.89 4.52 6.08
N HIS A 14 2.60 5.28 6.92
CA HIS A 14 2.24 6.66 7.26
C HIS A 14 2.18 7.58 6.03
N SER A 15 3.05 7.38 5.04
CA SER A 15 3.03 8.18 3.80
C SER A 15 1.78 7.94 2.93
N ILE A 16 1.12 6.77 3.04
CA ILE A 16 -0.15 6.52 2.36
C ILE A 16 -1.29 7.33 3.00
N GLN A 17 -1.29 7.41 4.34
CA GLN A 17 -2.30 8.13 5.12
C GLN A 17 -2.24 9.65 4.91
N THR A 18 -1.02 10.16 4.69
CA THR A 18 -0.79 11.57 4.40
C THR A 18 -0.87 11.82 2.89
N ASN A 19 -0.99 13.08 2.46
CA ASN A 19 -0.94 13.44 1.04
C ASN A 19 0.49 13.36 0.44
N ALA A 20 1.28 12.34 0.82
CA ALA A 20 2.61 12.13 0.25
C ALA A 20 2.51 11.87 -1.24
N THR A 21 3.44 12.44 -2.00
CA THR A 21 3.43 12.33 -3.46
C THR A 21 4.04 11.01 -3.93
N ILE A 22 3.73 10.60 -5.16
CA ILE A 22 4.43 9.48 -5.82
C ILE A 22 5.96 9.65 -5.78
N TYR A 23 6.45 10.89 -5.88
CA TYR A 23 7.88 11.18 -5.81
C TYR A 23 8.48 10.84 -4.43
N ASP A 24 7.76 11.15 -3.35
CA ASP A 24 8.18 10.83 -1.98
C ASP A 24 8.25 9.31 -1.77
N ILE A 25 7.25 8.57 -2.25
CA ILE A 25 7.23 7.10 -2.18
C ILE A 25 8.38 6.50 -2.99
N LYS A 26 8.57 6.94 -4.24
CA LYS A 26 9.68 6.45 -5.07
C LYS A 26 11.05 6.72 -4.43
N ASN A 27 11.23 7.88 -3.79
CA ASN A 27 12.45 8.18 -3.05
C ASN A 27 12.64 7.30 -1.81
N LEU A 28 11.56 6.92 -1.14
CA LEU A 28 11.60 6.00 -0.01
C LEU A 28 11.97 4.59 -0.48
N LEU A 29 11.33 4.09 -1.55
CA LEU A 29 11.61 2.77 -2.14
C LEU A 29 13.05 2.65 -2.66
N ARG A 30 13.59 3.70 -3.31
CA ARG A 30 14.99 3.70 -3.79
C ARG A 30 16.02 3.53 -2.69
N LYS A 31 15.71 3.97 -1.46
CA LYS A 31 16.65 3.85 -0.33
C LYS A 31 16.75 2.43 0.17
N ILE A 32 15.82 1.54 -0.21
CA ILE A 32 15.82 0.15 0.24
C ILE A 32 15.49 -0.79 -0.92
N SER A 33 16.53 -1.30 -1.58
CA SER A 33 16.44 -2.07 -2.82
C SER A 33 16.13 -3.56 -2.64
N GLN A 34 15.79 -4.04 -1.44
CA GLN A 34 15.65 -5.48 -1.16
C GLN A 34 14.44 -5.87 -0.30
N ILE A 35 13.52 -4.93 -0.01
CA ILE A 35 12.33 -5.29 0.79
C ILE A 35 11.25 -5.86 -0.11
N ASN A 36 10.75 -7.04 0.26
CA ASN A 36 9.52 -7.59 -0.30
C ASN A 36 8.32 -6.86 0.33
N LEU A 37 7.66 -6.00 -0.46
CA LEU A 37 6.52 -5.20 0.00
C LEU A 37 5.29 -6.04 0.39
N ASN A 38 5.18 -7.28 -0.09
CA ASN A 38 4.11 -8.21 0.30
C ASN A 38 4.34 -8.87 1.67
N SER A 39 5.55 -8.74 2.23
CA SER A 39 5.88 -9.28 3.55
C SER A 39 5.65 -8.29 4.69
N ILE A 40 5.42 -7.00 4.36
CA ILE A 40 5.22 -5.97 5.36
C ILE A 40 3.73 -5.73 5.60
N LYS A 41 3.37 -5.65 6.88
CA LYS A 41 2.05 -5.22 7.36
C LYS A 41 2.23 -4.16 8.42
N TYR A 42 1.25 -3.28 8.53
CA TYR A 42 1.12 -2.34 9.63
C TYR A 42 -0.32 -2.37 10.12
N ASP A 43 -0.49 -2.63 11.41
CA ASP A 43 -1.81 -2.84 12.02
C ASP A 43 -2.64 -3.89 11.26
N GLY A 44 -1.97 -4.99 10.86
CA GLY A 44 -2.55 -6.08 10.09
C GLY A 44 -2.87 -5.79 8.62
N GLN A 45 -2.76 -4.54 8.18
CA GLN A 45 -3.04 -4.12 6.80
C GLN A 45 -1.79 -4.23 5.92
N THR A 46 -1.99 -4.64 4.66
CA THR A 46 -0.96 -4.54 3.61
C THR A 46 -0.95 -3.13 3.01
N LEU A 47 0.04 -2.80 2.19
CA LEU A 47 0.06 -1.49 1.50
C LEU A 47 -1.18 -1.26 0.64
N ILE A 48 -1.65 -2.31 -0.07
CA ILE A 48 -2.83 -2.19 -0.94
C ILE A 48 -4.10 -1.95 -0.12
N HIS A 49 -4.24 -2.59 1.05
CA HIS A 49 -5.34 -2.28 1.97
C HIS A 49 -5.33 -0.83 2.42
N CYS A 50 -4.16 -0.30 2.79
CA CYS A 50 -4.06 1.11 3.16
C CYS A 50 -4.41 2.04 2.00
N CYS A 51 -3.96 1.74 0.78
CA CYS A 51 -4.36 2.53 -0.38
C CYS A 51 -5.88 2.52 -0.60
N CYS A 52 -6.55 1.37 -0.38
CA CYS A 52 -8.01 1.27 -0.42
C CYS A 52 -8.65 2.07 0.72
N LEU A 53 -8.16 1.93 1.95
CA LEU A 53 -8.69 2.61 3.14
C LEU A 53 -8.64 4.15 3.02
N TYR A 54 -7.56 4.68 2.47
CA TYR A 54 -7.32 6.12 2.34
C TYR A 54 -7.66 6.70 0.95
N ASN A 55 -8.35 5.93 0.10
CA ASN A 55 -8.71 6.33 -1.27
C ASN A 55 -7.53 6.83 -2.12
N ARG A 56 -6.39 6.14 -2.05
CA ARG A 56 -5.13 6.50 -2.73
C ARG A 56 -4.92 5.67 -3.99
N LEU A 57 -5.76 5.86 -5.00
CA LEU A 57 -5.65 5.16 -6.28
C LEU A 57 -4.28 5.37 -6.95
N ASP A 58 -3.73 6.58 -6.83
CA ASP A 58 -2.42 6.95 -7.35
C ASP A 58 -1.28 6.07 -6.78
N LEU A 59 -1.29 5.85 -5.46
CA LEU A 59 -0.30 5.01 -4.80
C LEU A 59 -0.61 3.53 -4.98
N LEU A 60 -1.88 3.16 -5.09
CA LEU A 60 -2.28 1.79 -5.38
C LEU A 60 -1.70 1.34 -6.71
N GLN A 61 -1.86 2.14 -7.77
CA GLN A 61 -1.25 1.91 -9.08
C GLN A 61 0.27 1.80 -8.96
N LEU A 62 0.90 2.74 -8.25
CA LEU A 62 2.35 2.70 -8.02
C LEU A 62 2.80 1.38 -7.38
N PHE A 63 2.14 0.92 -6.31
CA PHE A 63 2.56 -0.29 -5.60
C PHE A 63 2.26 -1.57 -6.37
N VAL A 64 1.17 -1.62 -7.14
CA VAL A 64 0.85 -2.79 -7.98
C VAL A 64 1.80 -2.87 -9.18
N GLU A 65 1.99 -1.76 -9.90
CA GLU A 65 2.76 -1.77 -11.16
C GLU A 65 4.28 -1.74 -10.96
N TYR A 66 4.78 -1.08 -9.91
CA TYR A 66 6.22 -0.96 -9.65
C TYR A 66 6.70 -1.80 -8.46
N GLY A 67 5.81 -2.07 -7.52
CA GLY A 67 6.14 -2.78 -6.29
C GLY A 67 5.82 -4.28 -6.33
N ASP A 68 5.16 -4.75 -7.40
CA ASP A 68 4.63 -6.10 -7.55
C ASP A 68 3.80 -6.54 -6.32
N CYS A 69 3.05 -5.60 -5.75
CA CYS A 69 2.21 -5.87 -4.59
C CYS A 69 0.99 -6.73 -4.96
N ASP A 70 0.73 -7.75 -4.15
CA ASP A 70 -0.36 -8.69 -4.31
C ASP A 70 -1.70 -8.06 -3.87
N ILE A 71 -2.62 -7.95 -4.83
CA ILE A 71 -3.97 -7.43 -4.60
C ILE A 71 -4.91 -8.48 -4.00
N LEU A 72 -4.50 -9.75 -3.94
CA LEU A 72 -5.26 -10.87 -3.39
C LEU A 72 -4.79 -11.30 -1.99
N GLN A 73 -3.80 -10.62 -1.42
CA GLN A 73 -3.33 -10.91 -0.07
C GLN A 73 -4.35 -10.43 0.96
N ASN A 74 -4.69 -11.26 1.94
CA ASN A 74 -5.60 -10.89 3.02
C ASN A 74 -4.90 -10.07 4.12
N ASN A 75 -5.60 -9.10 4.70
CA ASN A 75 -5.22 -8.51 5.98
C ASN A 75 -5.46 -9.50 7.14
N ASP A 76 -5.12 -9.10 8.37
CA ASP A 76 -5.23 -9.97 9.55
C ASP A 76 -6.69 -10.32 9.93
N ASP A 77 -7.66 -9.52 9.47
CA ASP A 77 -9.10 -9.79 9.61
C ASP A 77 -9.65 -10.71 8.50
N GLY A 78 -8.79 -11.17 7.57
CA GLY A 78 -9.18 -12.02 6.44
C GLY A 78 -9.84 -11.26 5.29
N TRP A 79 -9.80 -9.93 5.28
CA TRP A 79 -10.34 -9.12 4.20
C TRP A 79 -9.34 -9.02 3.06
N LEU A 80 -9.85 -9.00 1.83
CA LEU A 80 -9.12 -8.57 0.65
C LEU A 80 -9.15 -7.05 0.55
N PRO A 81 -8.17 -6.42 -0.14
CA PRO A 81 -8.19 -4.98 -0.37
C PRO A 81 -9.47 -4.49 -1.05
N ILE A 82 -10.02 -5.28 -1.99
CA ILE A 82 -11.28 -4.95 -2.67
C ILE A 82 -12.48 -4.90 -1.71
N HIS A 83 -12.50 -5.70 -0.63
CA HIS A 83 -13.57 -5.62 0.38
C HIS A 83 -13.59 -4.23 1.04
N ILE A 84 -12.42 -3.67 1.36
CA ILE A 84 -12.32 -2.31 1.93
C ILE A 84 -12.83 -1.28 0.91
N ALA A 85 -12.39 -1.35 -0.34
CA ALA A 85 -12.79 -0.41 -1.38
C ALA A 85 -14.32 -0.43 -1.64
N ILE A 86 -14.92 -1.62 -1.66
CA ILE A 86 -16.39 -1.79 -1.80
C ILE A 86 -17.10 -1.23 -0.57
N TYR A 87 -16.66 -1.59 0.64
CA TYR A 87 -17.29 -1.15 1.89
C TYR A 87 -17.32 0.38 2.02
N LEU A 88 -16.27 1.06 1.56
CA LEU A 88 -16.16 2.53 1.59
C LEU A 88 -16.73 3.22 0.35
N GLY A 89 -17.10 2.48 -0.70
CA GLY A 89 -17.69 3.02 -1.93
C GLY A 89 -16.69 3.68 -2.89
N TYR A 90 -15.40 3.37 -2.81
CA TYR A 90 -14.35 3.93 -3.67
C TYR A 90 -14.30 3.22 -5.02
N MET A 91 -15.27 3.53 -5.89
CA MET A 91 -15.49 2.80 -7.15
C MET A 91 -14.31 2.85 -8.12
N ASP A 92 -13.55 3.93 -8.18
CA ASP A 92 -12.37 4.00 -9.06
C ASP A 92 -11.31 2.95 -8.67
N ILE A 93 -11.16 2.70 -7.36
CA ILE A 93 -10.27 1.64 -6.85
C ILE A 93 -10.89 0.26 -7.10
N VAL A 94 -12.20 0.09 -6.91
CA VAL A 94 -12.88 -1.17 -7.22
C VAL A 94 -12.69 -1.55 -8.69
N TYR A 95 -12.90 -0.61 -9.60
CA TYR A 95 -12.70 -0.85 -11.03
C TYR A 95 -11.25 -1.17 -11.37
N TYR A 96 -10.29 -0.51 -10.72
CA TYR A 96 -8.89 -0.83 -10.90
C TYR A 96 -8.56 -2.26 -10.43
N LEU A 97 -9.06 -2.69 -9.28
CA LEU A 97 -8.79 -4.01 -8.70
C LEU A 97 -9.51 -5.16 -9.41
N LEU A 98 -10.52 -4.87 -10.25
CA LEU A 98 -11.24 -5.86 -11.06
C LEU A 98 -10.70 -6.02 -12.49
N ARG A 99 -9.76 -5.16 -12.89
CA ARG A 99 -9.16 -5.19 -14.23
C ARG A 99 -8.13 -6.29 -14.36
#